data_AF-A0A833SEW3-F1
#
_entry.id   AF-A0A833SEW3-F1
#
_cell.length_a   1.000
_cell.length_b   1.000
_cell.length_c   1.000
_cell.angle_alpha   90.00
_cell.angle_beta   90.00
_cell.angle_gamma   90.00
#
_symmetry.space_group_name_H-M   'P 1'
#
loop_
_entity.id
_entity.type
_entity.pdbx_description
1 polymer ?
#
loop_
_entity_poly.entity_id
_entity_poly.type
_entity_poly.pdbx_seq_one_letter_code
_entity_poly.pdbx_strand_id
1 'polypeptide(L)' 'MNRPAPVEVTYRNMRFLITHNPTNATLSKFIEELKKYGVTTIVRVCEATYDTTLVEKEGIHVLVSV' A
#
# COMPACT_ATOMS: atom_id res chain seq x y z
N MET A 1 3.28 16.61 10.25
CA MET A 1 1.85 16.22 10.07
C MET A 1 1.67 14.83 10.65
N ASN A 2 0.70 14.65 11.54
CA ASN A 2 0.35 13.34 12.09
C ASN A 2 -0.31 12.53 10.97
N ARG A 3 0.43 11.62 10.32
CA ARG A 3 -0.19 10.60 9.48
C ARG A 3 -0.86 9.59 10.43
N PRO A 4 -2.19 9.39 10.35
CA PRO A 4 -2.85 8.29 11.04
C PRO A 4 -2.12 6.97 10.84
N ALA A 5 -2.14 6.12 11.87
CA ALA A 5 -1.65 4.77 11.77
C ALA A 5 -2.46 3.99 10.70
N PRO A 6 -1.86 3.00 10.01
CA PRO A 6 -2.57 2.09 9.14
C PRO A 6 -3.77 1.46 9.85
N VAL A 7 -4.89 1.36 9.15
CA VAL A 7 -6.11 0.72 9.67
C VAL A 7 -6.25 -0.67 9.06
N GLU A 8 -6.31 -1.69 9.90
CA GLU A 8 -6.55 -3.07 9.47
C GLU A 8 -8.04 -3.40 9.61
N VAL A 9 -8.64 -3.92 8.54
CA VAL A 9 -10.04 -4.39 8.52
C VAL A 9 -10.05 -5.87 8.19
N THR A 10 -10.60 -6.68 9.08
CA THR A 10 -10.71 -8.13 8.90
C THR A 10 -12.18 -8.55 8.86
N TYR A 11 -12.51 -9.43 7.91
CA TYR A 11 -13.83 -10.05 7.85
C TYR A 11 -13.70 -11.45 7.27
N ARG A 12 -14.07 -12.47 8.07
CA ARG A 12 -13.88 -13.88 7.74
C ARG A 12 -12.43 -14.18 7.35
N ASN A 13 -12.20 -14.70 6.16
CA ASN A 13 -10.90 -15.02 5.59
C ASN A 13 -10.27 -13.86 4.80
N MET A 14 -10.84 -12.66 4.87
CA MET A 14 -10.32 -11.46 4.20
C MET A 14 -9.68 -10.50 5.19
N ARG A 15 -8.58 -9.89 4.76
CA ARG A 15 -7.87 -8.83 5.49
C ARG A 15 -7.51 -7.71 4.52
N PHE A 16 -7.87 -6.49 4.90
CA PHE A 16 -7.57 -5.27 4.16
C PHE A 16 -6.74 -4.33 5.03
N LEU A 17 -5.79 -3.65 4.41
CA LEU A 17 -5.00 -2.61 5.03
C LEU A 17 -5.31 -1.27 4.35
N ILE A 18 -5.84 -0.32 5.09
CA ILE A 18 -6.14 1.03 4.62
C ILE A 18 -5.00 1.94 5.10
N THR A 19 -4.26 2.51 4.16
CA THR A 19 -3.10 3.37 4.43
C THR A 19 -3.21 4.69 3.67
N HIS A 20 -2.39 5.65 4.05
CA HIS A 20 -2.21 6.86 3.24
C HIS A 20 -1.39 6.57 1.98
N ASN A 21 -1.68 7.32 0.93
CA ASN A 21 -0.87 7.34 -0.28
C ASN A 21 0.57 7.78 0.03
N PRO A 22 1.61 7.02 -0.36
CA PRO A 22 3.00 7.39 -0.12
C PRO A 22 3.45 8.54 -1.02
N THR A 23 4.62 9.11 -0.71
CA THR A 23 5.40 9.93 -1.67
C THR A 23 6.61 9.12 -2.12
N ASN A 24 7.28 9.54 -3.20
CA ASN A 24 8.53 8.90 -3.64
C ASN A 24 9.58 8.81 -2.52
N ALA A 25 9.67 9.84 -1.65
CA ALA A 25 10.60 9.85 -0.52
C ALA A 25 10.23 8.86 0.60
N THR A 26 8.96 8.45 0.71
CA THR A 26 8.50 7.49 1.74
C THR A 26 8.22 6.11 1.17
N LEU A 27 8.49 5.86 -0.12
CA LEU A 27 8.08 4.65 -0.81
C LEU A 27 8.76 3.39 -0.24
N SER A 28 10.04 3.46 0.11
CA SER A 28 10.75 2.32 0.72
C SER A 28 10.14 1.91 2.07
N LYS A 29 9.86 2.87 2.95
CA LYS A 29 9.21 2.61 4.24
C LYS A 29 7.80 2.06 4.06
N PHE A 30 7.07 2.56 3.06
CA PHE A 30 5.75 2.07 2.72
C PHE A 30 5.80 0.58 2.31
N ILE A 31 6.76 0.19 1.47
CA ILE A 31 6.97 -1.22 1.07
C ILE A 31 7.30 -2.09 2.29
N GLU A 32 8.14 -1.63 3.22
CA GLU A 32 8.45 -2.35 4.46
C GLU A 32 7.20 -2.59 5.31
N GLU A 33 6.33 -1.58 5.45
CA GLU A 33 5.05 -1.74 6.15
C GLU A 33 4.15 -2.76 5.44
N LEU A 34 3.99 -2.67 4.12
CA LEU A 34 3.17 -3.62 3.37
C LEU A 34 3.64 -5.07 3.56
N LYS A 35 4.96 -5.29 3.52
CA LYS A 35 5.57 -6.60 3.78
C LYS A 35 5.32 -7.08 5.20
N LYS A 36 5.44 -6.19 6.19
CA LYS A 36 5.15 -6.49 7.60
C LYS A 36 3.70 -6.96 7.78
N TYR A 37 2.75 -6.36 7.07
CA TYR A 37 1.35 -6.77 7.07
C TYR A 37 1.02 -7.91 6.09
N GLY A 38 2.02 -8.43 5.35
CA GLY A 38 1.83 -9.50 4.37
C GLY A 38 0.89 -9.12 3.22
N VAL A 39 0.89 -7.85 2.81
CA VAL A 39 0.12 -7.38 1.66
C VAL A 39 0.79 -7.87 0.38
N THR A 40 0.03 -8.54 -0.48
CA THR A 40 0.47 -9.04 -1.80
C THR A 40 -0.11 -8.24 -2.95
N THR A 41 -1.17 -7.46 -2.71
CA THR A 41 -1.86 -6.67 -3.72
C THR A 41 -2.35 -5.36 -3.12
N ILE A 42 -2.11 -4.25 -3.83
CA ILE A 42 -2.58 -2.91 -3.47
C ILE A 42 -3.58 -2.45 -4.53
N VAL A 43 -4.64 -1.79 -4.10
CA VAL A 43 -5.54 -1.06 -4.99
C VAL A 43 -5.35 0.44 -4.73
N ARG A 44 -4.99 1.18 -5.78
CA ARG A 44 -4.97 2.65 -5.76
C ARG A 44 -6.31 3.16 -6.29
N VAL A 45 -7.00 3.95 -5.48
CA VAL A 45 -8.30 4.57 -5.83
C VAL A 45 -8.18 6.08 -6.07
N CYS A 46 -6.97 6.63 -5.93
CA CYS A 46 -6.67 8.04 -6.14
C CYS A 46 -5.64 8.19 -7.27
N GLU A 47 -5.35 9.45 -7.62
CA GLU A 47 -4.31 9.81 -8.58
C GLU A 47 -2.96 9.16 -8.25
N ALA A 48 -2.29 8.63 -9.27
CA ALA A 48 -1.01 7.96 -9.13
C ALA A 48 0.11 9.00 -8.93
N THR A 49 0.57 9.19 -7.70
CA THR A 49 1.63 10.17 -7.37
C THR A 49 3.02 9.56 -7.17
N TYR A 50 3.18 8.25 -7.41
CA TYR A 50 4.45 7.52 -7.24
C TYR A 50 4.56 6.40 -8.26
N ASP A 51 5.81 6.06 -8.59
CA ASP A 51 6.14 4.98 -9.52
C ASP A 51 5.95 3.60 -8.87
N THR A 52 5.25 2.71 -9.56
CA THR A 52 4.93 1.37 -9.05
C THR A 52 6.03 0.36 -9.29
N THR A 53 7.03 0.66 -10.13
CA THR A 53 8.08 -0.30 -10.50
C THR A 53 8.79 -0.89 -9.28
N LEU A 54 9.08 -0.06 -8.28
CA LEU A 54 9.72 -0.51 -7.04
C LEU A 54 8.80 -1.41 -6.22
N VAL A 55 7.50 -1.10 -6.15
CA VAL A 55 6.51 -1.89 -5.41
C VAL A 55 6.32 -3.25 -6.07
N GLU A 56 6.23 -3.28 -7.39
CA GLU A 56 6.06 -4.50 -8.18
C GLU A 56 7.31 -5.38 -8.16
N LYS A 57 8.51 -4.78 -8.22
CA LYS A 57 9.78 -5.50 -8.07
C LYS A 57 9.89 -6.23 -6.73
N GLU A 58 9.24 -5.70 -5.70
CA GLU A 58 9.20 -6.29 -4.35
C GLU A 58 8.09 -7.34 -4.19
N GLY A 59 7.43 -7.72 -5.29
CA GLY A 59 6.43 -8.80 -5.36
C GLY A 59 5.01 -8.37 -4.99
N ILE A 60 4.73 -7.06 -4.95
CA ILE A 60 3.42 -6.53 -4.58
C ILE A 60 2.72 -6.01 -5.83
N HIS A 61 1.61 -6.63 -6.21
CA HIS A 61 0.86 -6.23 -7.41
C HIS A 61 0.07 -4.94 -7.17
N VAL A 62 0.08 -4.02 -8.13
CA VAL A 62 -0.63 -2.74 -8.03
C VAL A 62 -1.76 -2.66 -9.04
N LEU A 63 -2.99 -2.56 -8.54
CA LEU A 63 -4.19 -2.30 -9.32
C LEU A 63 -4.55 -0.82 -9.25
N VAL A 64 -4.98 -0.25 -10.38
CA VAL A 64 -5.50 1.12 -10.46
C VAL A 64 -6.99 1.03 -10.72
N SER A 65 -7.80 1.55 -9.80
CA SER A 65 -9.23 1.72 -10.05
C SER A 65 -9.39 2.98 -10.89
N VAL A 66 -9.77 2.80 -12.16
CA VAL A 66 -10.22 3.88 -13.05
C VAL A 66 -11.66 4.29 -12.75
#